data_AF-A0A430G679-F1
#
_entry.id   AF-A0A430G679-F1
#
_cell.length_a   1.000
_cell.length_b   1.000
_cell.length_c   1.000
_cell.angle_alpha   90.00
_cell.angle_beta   90.00
_cell.angle_gamma   90.00
#
_symmetry.space_group_name_H-M   'P 1'
#
loop_
_entity.id
_entity.type
_entity.pdbx_description
1 polymer ?
#
loop_
_entity_poly.entity_id
_entity_poly.type
_entity_poly.pdbx_seq_one_letter_code
_entity_poly.pdbx_strand_id
1 'polypeptide(L)'
;MKKHFATLAGIKRAAIKLKRRTGIKHNDALNQIAREAGFADYFAATVAYGDVPPHEGHAITIYEFWSDREAGTRGNESRSFLLPKPLGEIVKQHQLAGWLAGSAISGLDLIGYGRSDSRAQARGEICRMARTLQFMAATGLKPSRGGRCYPRGDQNHRPPGADHDQGWYDPATRAFVLTEEPYPGRHQSHAEERKVWAAKHRWRTVRSHWGSMYGHGTELYLTAKAPGRINLAGLARKLAALPEPFSEFGWPGDEPKPSSPPVERIKMSPELSAALNHQRDIDIAAAGPQAPELSGMYRGVDLSSRWDIGHELTQLREVVDAMPDYVRERIASIWCNSNAGSDYWVQVRPNKWFGGIDYEVRDTFRAVTSGWNGLLIQDDYHEQQFGPEWKDDNYDYESEDSGEPVEVNVDDL
;
A
#
# COMPACT_ATOMS: atom_id res chain seq x y z
N MET A 1 28.38 2.74 19.25
CA MET A 1 27.26 3.51 18.67
C MET A 1 26.03 3.27 19.54
N LYS A 2 25.43 4.30 20.15
CA LYS A 2 24.16 4.13 20.90
C LYS A 2 23.08 3.71 19.90
N LYS A 3 22.34 2.65 20.21
CA LYS A 3 21.19 2.25 19.39
C LYS A 3 20.04 3.20 19.70
N HIS A 4 19.19 3.50 18.72
CA HIS A 4 18.01 4.33 18.95
C HIS A 4 16.78 3.52 18.59
N PHE A 5 15.77 3.52 19.47
CA PHE A 5 14.51 2.81 19.25
C PHE A 5 13.37 3.81 19.38
N ALA A 6 12.44 3.81 18.42
CA ALA A 6 11.34 4.78 18.38
C ALA A 6 10.23 4.48 19.39
N THR A 7 10.12 3.21 19.85
CA THR A 7 9.05 2.78 20.76
C THR A 7 9.56 1.71 21.73
N LEU A 8 8.86 1.56 22.86
CA LEU A 8 9.08 0.46 23.81
C LEU A 8 8.94 -0.92 23.13
N ALA A 9 8.02 -1.06 22.17
CA ALA A 9 7.88 -2.27 21.37
C ALA A 9 9.11 -2.54 20.47
N GLY A 10 9.81 -1.49 20.02
CA GLY A 10 11.10 -1.59 19.35
C GLY A 10 12.18 -2.23 20.24
N ILE A 11 12.26 -1.81 21.50
CA ILE A 11 13.17 -2.39 22.51
C ILE A 11 12.82 -3.87 22.76
N LYS A 12 11.54 -4.20 22.95
CA LYS A 12 11.09 -5.60 23.13
C LYS A 12 11.49 -6.50 21.95
N ARG A 13 11.27 -6.05 20.71
CA ARG A 13 11.63 -6.81 19.50
C ARG A 13 13.14 -7.01 19.36
N ALA A 14 13.94 -5.99 19.67
CA ALA A 14 15.39 -6.09 19.67
C ALA A 14 15.91 -7.03 20.78
N ALA A 15 15.29 -7.04 21.95
CA ALA A 15 15.61 -7.97 23.03
C ALA A 15 15.28 -9.42 22.67
N ILE A 16 14.19 -9.68 21.93
CA ILE A 16 13.88 -11.02 21.40
C ILE A 16 14.97 -11.47 20.42
N LYS A 17 15.43 -10.59 19.52
CA LYS A 17 16.53 -10.90 18.59
C LYS A 17 17.84 -11.16 19.33
N LEU A 18 18.15 -10.38 20.35
CA LEU A 18 19.35 -10.56 21.17
C LEU A 18 19.32 -11.87 21.95
N LYS A 19 18.19 -12.20 22.60
CA LYS A 19 17.97 -13.48 23.29
C LYS A 19 18.20 -14.67 22.34
N ARG A 20 17.62 -14.64 21.13
CA ARG A 20 17.78 -15.71 20.14
C ARG A 20 19.23 -15.92 19.70
N ARG A 21 19.99 -14.83 19.58
CA ARG A 21 21.39 -14.87 19.15
C ARG A 21 22.37 -15.32 20.24
N THR A 22 22.07 -15.00 21.50
CA THR A 22 23.04 -15.12 22.61
C THR A 22 22.64 -16.08 23.72
N GLY A 23 21.39 -16.57 23.71
CA GLY A 23 20.87 -17.51 24.70
C GLY A 23 20.56 -16.90 26.09
N ILE A 24 20.76 -15.60 26.29
CA ILE A 24 20.51 -14.94 27.58
C ILE A 24 19.01 -14.88 27.94
N LYS A 25 18.69 -14.76 29.24
CA LYS A 25 17.29 -14.65 29.69
C LYS A 25 16.66 -13.38 29.11
N HIS A 26 15.35 -13.43 28.89
CA HIS A 26 14.63 -12.36 28.19
C HIS A 26 14.71 -11.01 28.92
N ASN A 27 14.60 -11.01 30.25
CA ASN A 27 14.72 -9.80 31.06
C ASN A 27 16.12 -9.18 30.98
N ASP A 28 17.16 -10.01 30.93
CA ASP A 28 18.54 -9.54 30.77
C ASP A 28 18.75 -8.93 29.38
N ALA A 29 18.18 -9.54 28.34
CA ALA A 29 18.18 -8.98 26.99
C ALA A 29 17.42 -7.64 26.90
N LEU A 30 16.30 -7.49 27.61
CA LEU A 30 15.54 -6.24 27.67
C LEU A 30 16.37 -5.12 28.33
N ASN A 31 16.98 -5.41 29.48
CA ASN A 31 17.84 -4.46 30.19
C ASN A 31 19.07 -4.08 29.37
N GLN A 32 19.69 -5.05 28.69
CA GLN A 32 20.85 -4.80 27.84
C GLN A 32 20.50 -3.91 26.64
N ILE A 33 19.40 -4.20 25.94
CA ILE A 33 18.96 -3.38 24.81
C ILE A 33 18.54 -1.97 25.26
N ALA A 34 17.89 -1.84 26.42
CA ALA A 34 17.54 -0.55 26.99
C ALA A 34 18.80 0.29 27.35
N ARG A 35 19.85 -0.35 27.88
CA ARG A 35 21.15 0.32 28.13
C ARG A 35 21.88 0.71 26.86
N GLU A 36 21.87 -0.17 25.86
CA GLU A 36 22.39 0.15 24.52
C GLU A 36 21.61 1.32 23.87
N ALA A 37 20.35 1.52 24.29
CA ALA A 37 19.49 2.63 23.90
C ALA A 37 19.66 3.91 24.75
N GLY A 38 20.50 3.87 25.79
CA GLY A 38 20.79 5.02 26.65
C GLY A 38 19.93 5.13 27.91
N PHE A 39 19.10 4.13 28.23
CA PHE A 39 18.35 4.07 29.49
C PHE A 39 19.13 3.30 30.57
N ALA A 40 18.81 3.51 31.85
CA ALA A 40 19.45 2.77 32.94
C ALA A 40 19.12 1.26 32.89
N ASP A 41 17.87 0.94 32.58
CA ASP A 41 17.34 -0.41 32.42
C ASP A 41 16.01 -0.40 31.64
N TYR A 42 15.38 -1.56 31.50
CA TYR A 42 14.11 -1.68 30.78
C TYR A 42 12.95 -1.00 31.52
N PHE A 43 12.97 -0.93 32.85
CA PHE A 43 11.95 -0.22 33.62
C PHE A 43 12.01 1.29 33.37
N ALA A 44 13.20 1.88 33.40
CA ALA A 44 13.42 3.28 33.03
C ALA A 44 12.97 3.58 31.59
N ALA A 45 13.17 2.63 30.66
CA ALA A 45 12.60 2.74 29.32
C ALA A 45 11.06 2.67 29.36
N THR A 46 10.44 1.75 30.11
CA THR A 46 8.97 1.67 30.22
C THR A 46 8.35 2.94 30.79
N VAL A 47 9.01 3.60 31.76
CA VAL A 47 8.57 4.89 32.30
C VAL A 47 8.77 5.99 31.26
N ALA A 48 9.94 6.08 30.62
CA ALA A 48 10.20 7.09 29.59
C ALA A 48 9.29 6.97 28.34
N TYR A 49 8.82 5.77 28.00
CA TYR A 49 7.82 5.55 26.94
C TYR A 49 6.37 5.52 27.46
N GLY A 50 6.16 5.45 28.77
CA GLY A 50 4.86 5.36 29.45
C GLY A 50 4.35 6.72 29.96
N ASP A 51 5.26 7.62 30.31
CA ASP A 51 4.97 9.04 30.56
C ASP A 51 4.92 9.80 29.23
N VAL A 52 3.93 9.46 28.40
CA VAL A 52 3.37 10.45 27.49
C VAL A 52 2.32 11.19 28.31
N PRO A 53 2.55 12.43 28.75
CA PRO A 53 1.49 13.23 29.35
C PRO A 53 0.28 13.27 28.41
N PRO A 54 -0.96 13.50 28.89
CA PRO A 54 -2.08 13.76 28.00
C PRO A 54 -1.62 14.85 27.03
N HIS A 55 -1.54 14.52 25.73
CA HIS A 55 -1.02 15.48 24.77
C HIS A 55 -1.87 16.75 24.88
N GLU A 56 -1.21 17.87 25.22
CA GLU A 56 -1.66 19.20 24.83
C GLU A 56 -1.75 19.20 23.30
N GLY A 57 -2.88 18.75 22.79
CA GLY A 57 -3.17 18.58 21.38
C GLY A 57 -4.51 19.22 21.08
N HIS A 58 -4.59 19.89 19.94
CA HIS A 58 -5.82 20.53 19.51
C HIS A 58 -6.63 19.51 18.73
N ALA A 59 -7.76 19.11 19.30
CA ALA A 59 -8.71 18.22 18.65
C ALA A 59 -9.29 18.88 17.41
N ILE A 60 -9.34 18.12 16.32
CA ILE A 60 -10.07 18.43 15.10
C ILE A 60 -10.92 17.22 14.74
N THR A 61 -12.09 17.43 14.15
CA THR A 61 -12.84 16.35 13.51
C THR A 61 -12.86 16.58 12.01
N ILE A 62 -12.57 15.53 11.25
CA ILE A 62 -12.65 15.55 9.80
C ILE A 62 -13.84 14.71 9.39
N TYR A 63 -14.69 15.27 8.53
CA TYR A 63 -15.87 14.63 7.98
C TYR A 63 -15.69 14.44 6.47
N GLU A 64 -16.17 13.33 5.92
CA GLU A 64 -16.20 13.09 4.48
C GLU A 64 -17.50 12.38 4.09
N PHE A 65 -18.19 12.88 3.07
CA PHE A 65 -19.38 12.25 2.51
C PHE A 65 -18.98 11.20 1.46
N TRP A 66 -19.75 10.12 1.37
CA TRP A 66 -19.59 9.12 0.32
C TRP A 66 -20.93 8.69 -0.26
N SER A 67 -20.89 8.28 -1.53
CA SER A 67 -22.05 7.75 -2.24
C SER A 67 -21.60 6.66 -3.20
N ASP A 68 -21.96 5.43 -2.89
CA ASP A 68 -21.82 4.29 -3.78
C ASP A 68 -23.05 4.24 -4.71
N ARG A 69 -22.83 4.60 -5.97
CA ARG A 69 -23.91 4.67 -6.96
C ARG A 69 -24.34 3.30 -7.45
N GLU A 70 -23.44 2.33 -7.42
CA GLU A 70 -23.69 0.98 -7.89
C GLU A 70 -24.54 0.23 -6.87
N ALA A 71 -24.16 0.30 -5.59
CA ALA A 71 -24.97 -0.26 -4.50
C ALA A 71 -26.16 0.63 -4.10
N GLY A 72 -26.26 1.84 -4.63
CA GLY A 72 -27.30 2.82 -4.27
C GLY A 72 -27.22 3.30 -2.81
N THR A 73 -26.06 3.16 -2.16
CA THR A 73 -25.86 3.53 -0.75
C THR A 73 -25.09 4.84 -0.62
N ARG A 74 -25.31 5.55 0.50
CA ARG A 74 -24.62 6.81 0.80
C ARG A 74 -24.50 7.01 2.29
N GLY A 75 -23.52 7.78 2.70
CA GLY A 75 -23.30 8.08 4.11
C GLY A 75 -22.23 9.14 4.33
N ASN A 76 -21.84 9.26 5.59
CA ASN A 76 -20.75 10.13 6.02
C ASN A 76 -19.84 9.36 6.98
N GLU A 77 -18.54 9.54 6.82
CA GLU A 77 -17.56 9.09 7.79
C GLU A 77 -16.98 10.30 8.52
N SER A 78 -16.57 10.08 9.76
CA SER A 78 -15.88 11.12 10.53
C SER A 78 -14.90 10.51 11.50
N ARG A 79 -13.83 11.26 11.78
CA ARG A 79 -12.85 10.88 12.80
C ARG A 79 -12.18 12.09 13.40
N SER A 80 -11.97 12.03 14.71
CA SER A 80 -11.24 13.06 15.44
C SER A 80 -9.76 12.72 15.57
N PHE A 81 -8.92 13.74 15.43
CA PHE A 81 -7.46 13.67 15.50
C PHE A 81 -6.92 14.74 16.43
N LEU A 82 -5.77 14.48 17.04
CA LEU A 82 -5.03 15.47 17.83
C LEU A 82 -3.89 16.04 16.98
N LEU A 83 -3.91 17.35 16.78
CA LEU A 83 -2.85 18.09 16.10
C LEU A 83 -2.02 18.92 17.10
N PRO A 84 -0.74 19.18 16.80
CA PRO A 84 0.13 19.95 17.72
C PRO A 84 -0.17 21.46 17.71
N LYS A 85 -1.09 21.93 16.87
CA LYS A 85 -1.52 23.34 16.76
C LYS A 85 -3.01 23.42 16.41
N PRO A 86 -3.69 24.53 16.74
CA PRO A 86 -5.07 24.75 16.30
C PRO A 86 -5.19 24.73 14.78
N LEU A 87 -6.30 24.21 14.25
CA LEU A 87 -6.54 24.11 12.79
C LEU A 87 -6.33 25.45 12.08
N GLY A 88 -6.85 26.54 12.67
CA GLY A 88 -6.74 27.89 12.13
C GLY A 88 -5.32 28.44 12.07
N GLU A 89 -4.35 27.89 12.81
CA GLU A 89 -2.92 28.25 12.67
C GLU A 89 -2.23 27.42 11.59
N ILE A 90 -2.70 26.18 11.38
CA ILE A 90 -2.16 25.26 10.40
C ILE A 90 -2.61 25.65 8.99
N VAL A 91 -3.90 25.94 8.78
CA VAL A 91 -4.45 26.25 7.46
C VAL A 91 -5.62 27.23 7.55
N LYS A 92 -5.75 28.09 6.56
CA LYS A 92 -6.89 29.01 6.40
C LYS A 92 -7.81 28.53 5.27
N GLN A 93 -9.08 28.95 5.30
CA GLN A 93 -10.08 28.57 4.29
C GLN A 93 -9.59 28.74 2.84
N HIS A 94 -8.94 29.86 2.52
CA HIS A 94 -8.44 30.14 1.17
C HIS A 94 -7.18 29.34 0.78
N GLN A 95 -6.60 28.58 1.72
CA GLN A 95 -5.40 27.75 1.52
C GLN A 95 -5.76 26.27 1.29
N LEU A 96 -7.04 25.90 1.34
CA LEU A 96 -7.51 24.54 1.09
C LEU A 96 -7.32 24.19 -0.40
N ALA A 97 -6.23 23.49 -0.70
CA ALA A 97 -5.83 23.07 -2.03
C ALA A 97 -5.04 21.75 -1.96
N GLY A 98 -4.73 21.15 -3.11
CA GLY A 98 -4.08 19.85 -3.16
C GLY A 98 -4.94 18.79 -2.49
N TRP A 99 -4.36 18.04 -1.55
CA TRP A 99 -5.08 17.04 -0.75
C TRP A 99 -6.15 17.60 0.21
N LEU A 100 -6.22 18.92 0.39
CA LEU A 100 -7.31 19.58 1.13
C LEU A 100 -8.34 20.22 0.18
N ALA A 101 -8.19 20.08 -1.14
CA ALA A 101 -9.16 20.61 -2.09
C ALA A 101 -10.53 19.94 -1.90
N GLY A 102 -11.61 20.70 -2.10
CA GLY A 102 -12.96 20.19 -1.88
C GLY A 102 -13.38 20.14 -0.41
N SER A 103 -12.57 20.66 0.53
CA SER A 103 -12.95 20.78 1.94
C SER A 103 -13.27 22.22 2.35
N ALA A 104 -13.93 22.38 3.49
CA ALA A 104 -14.16 23.65 4.16
C ALA A 104 -13.90 23.53 5.67
N ILE A 105 -13.39 24.61 6.26
CA ILE A 105 -13.25 24.73 7.71
C ILE A 105 -14.58 25.21 8.29
N SER A 106 -15.10 24.49 9.26
CA SER A 106 -16.28 24.87 10.05
C SER A 106 -15.94 24.81 11.53
N GLY A 107 -15.69 25.97 12.15
CA GLY A 107 -15.24 26.02 13.54
C GLY A 107 -13.88 25.33 13.73
N LEU A 108 -13.88 24.22 14.49
CA LEU A 108 -12.70 23.38 14.74
C LEU A 108 -12.58 22.21 13.76
N ASP A 109 -13.56 22.03 12.89
CA ASP A 109 -13.69 20.85 12.04
C ASP A 109 -13.31 21.14 10.59
N LEU A 110 -12.94 20.08 9.89
CA LEU A 110 -12.72 20.09 8.45
C LEU A 110 -13.80 19.22 7.79
N ILE A 111 -14.62 19.83 6.95
CA ILE A 111 -15.69 19.13 6.24
C ILE A 111 -15.24 18.95 4.80
N GLY A 112 -15.00 17.71 4.40
CA GLY A 112 -14.74 17.34 3.02
C GLY A 112 -16.03 17.12 2.24
N TYR A 113 -16.10 17.72 1.06
CA TYR A 113 -17.19 17.59 0.08
C TYR A 113 -16.70 16.85 -1.16
N GLY A 114 -15.68 15.99 -0.99
CA GLY A 114 -15.17 15.15 -2.06
C GLY A 114 -16.23 14.19 -2.59
N ARG A 115 -15.98 13.65 -3.79
CA ARG A 115 -16.77 12.55 -4.35
C ARG A 115 -16.08 11.25 -3.98
N SER A 116 -16.26 10.81 -2.74
CA SER A 116 -15.87 9.46 -2.35
C SER A 116 -16.96 8.50 -2.82
N ASP A 117 -16.60 7.52 -3.63
CA ASP A 117 -17.52 6.55 -4.23
C ASP A 117 -17.76 5.34 -3.31
N SER A 118 -17.04 5.26 -2.17
CA SER A 118 -17.28 4.24 -1.16
C SER A 118 -16.96 4.73 0.25
N ARG A 119 -17.48 4.01 1.24
CA ARG A 119 -17.16 4.21 2.66
C ARG A 119 -15.65 4.11 2.93
N ALA A 120 -14.98 3.12 2.34
CA ALA A 120 -13.54 2.90 2.51
C ALA A 120 -12.73 4.06 1.93
N GLN A 121 -13.13 4.57 0.76
CA GLN A 121 -12.48 5.72 0.15
C GLN A 121 -12.64 6.97 1.02
N ALA A 122 -13.83 7.23 1.58
CA ALA A 122 -14.03 8.37 2.49
C ALA A 122 -13.12 8.31 3.73
N ARG A 123 -12.93 7.13 4.32
CA ARG A 123 -11.97 6.95 5.43
C ARG A 123 -10.53 7.23 4.99
N GLY A 124 -10.16 6.78 3.79
CA GLY A 124 -8.87 7.08 3.17
C GLY A 124 -8.64 8.58 2.96
N GLU A 125 -9.64 9.30 2.46
CA GLU A 125 -9.62 10.76 2.29
C GLU A 125 -9.47 11.48 3.63
N ILE A 126 -10.25 11.08 4.66
CA ILE A 126 -10.12 11.62 6.01
C ILE A 126 -8.69 11.49 6.52
N CYS A 127 -8.09 10.30 6.42
CA CYS A 127 -6.72 10.08 6.85
C CYS A 127 -5.70 10.84 5.99
N ARG A 128 -5.92 10.99 4.68
CA ARG A 128 -5.07 11.81 3.80
C ARG A 128 -5.07 13.28 4.19
N MET A 129 -6.25 13.84 4.46
CA MET A 129 -6.39 15.21 4.97
C MET A 129 -5.69 15.36 6.33
N ALA A 130 -5.88 14.41 7.24
CA ALA A 130 -5.23 14.42 8.56
C ALA A 130 -3.70 14.38 8.46
N ARG A 131 -3.14 13.49 7.62
CA ARG A 131 -1.69 13.42 7.34
C ARG A 131 -1.17 14.71 6.71
N THR A 132 -1.95 15.32 5.82
CA THR A 132 -1.62 16.62 5.23
C THR A 132 -1.54 17.72 6.29
N LEU A 133 -2.45 17.74 7.25
CA LEU A 133 -2.39 18.68 8.38
C LEU A 133 -1.20 18.41 9.32
N GLN A 134 -0.85 17.14 9.58
CA GLN A 134 0.38 16.80 10.32
C GLN A 134 1.63 17.34 9.62
N PHE A 135 1.73 17.15 8.30
CA PHE A 135 2.82 17.67 7.48
C PHE A 135 2.91 19.20 7.56
N MET A 136 1.78 19.89 7.40
CA MET A 136 1.72 21.35 7.47
C MET A 136 2.10 21.88 8.85
N ALA A 137 1.64 21.23 9.92
CA ALA A 137 1.94 21.66 11.28
C ALA A 137 3.44 21.58 11.62
N ALA A 138 4.11 20.52 11.16
CA ALA A 138 5.56 20.31 11.35
C ALA A 138 6.43 21.21 10.47
N THR A 139 6.06 21.36 9.19
CA THR A 139 6.90 22.05 8.21
C THR A 139 6.64 23.56 8.16
N GLY A 140 5.41 23.99 8.47
CA GLY A 140 4.95 25.36 8.26
C GLY A 140 4.60 25.67 6.80
N LEU A 141 4.77 24.71 5.89
CA LEU A 141 4.46 24.87 4.47
C LEU A 141 2.95 25.05 4.27
N LYS A 142 2.59 25.84 3.27
CA LYS A 142 1.20 26.07 2.86
C LYS A 142 0.98 25.52 1.44
N PRO A 143 -0.18 24.93 1.15
CA PRO A 143 -0.49 24.48 -0.21
C PRO A 143 -0.33 25.60 -1.22
N SER A 144 0.24 25.29 -2.39
CA SER A 144 0.48 26.25 -3.46
C SER A 144 0.09 25.65 -4.80
N ARG A 145 -0.85 26.31 -5.48
CA ARG A 145 -1.19 26.03 -6.89
C ARG A 145 -0.24 26.74 -7.88
N GLY A 146 0.73 27.48 -7.38
CA GLY A 146 1.63 28.26 -8.21
C GLY A 146 2.59 27.36 -8.98
N GLY A 147 2.67 27.52 -10.30
CA GLY A 147 3.59 26.75 -11.15
C GLY A 147 5.06 26.84 -10.75
N ARG A 148 5.45 27.83 -9.92
CA ARG A 148 6.80 27.98 -9.33
C ARG A 148 7.28 26.79 -8.49
N CYS A 149 6.38 25.87 -8.12
CA CYS A 149 6.73 24.57 -7.53
C CYS A 149 7.42 23.64 -8.53
N TYR A 150 7.39 23.96 -9.82
CA TYR A 150 8.06 23.22 -10.90
C TYR A 150 9.15 24.06 -11.55
N PRO A 151 10.16 23.43 -12.19
CA PRO A 151 11.13 24.17 -12.98
C PRO A 151 10.45 25.03 -14.04
N ARG A 152 10.95 26.26 -14.21
CA ARG A 152 10.41 27.25 -15.16
C ARG A 152 8.95 27.66 -14.92
N GLY A 153 8.34 27.25 -13.82
CA GLY A 153 6.94 27.57 -13.55
C GLY A 153 5.94 26.60 -14.21
N ASP A 154 6.40 25.46 -14.73
CA ASP A 154 5.61 24.59 -15.62
C ASP A 154 5.69 23.11 -15.20
N GLN A 155 4.53 22.51 -14.95
CA GLN A 155 4.37 21.12 -14.52
C GLN A 155 4.91 20.12 -15.55
N ASN A 156 4.98 20.47 -16.83
CA ASN A 156 5.61 19.63 -17.86
C ASN A 156 7.11 19.41 -17.61
N HIS A 157 7.72 20.21 -16.74
CA HIS A 157 9.12 20.06 -16.33
C HIS A 157 9.26 19.36 -14.97
N ARG A 158 8.22 18.69 -14.47
CA ARG A 158 8.28 17.94 -13.20
C ARG A 158 9.37 16.85 -13.21
N PRO A 159 9.85 16.40 -12.03
CA PRO A 159 10.86 15.36 -11.95
C PRO A 159 10.41 14.05 -12.65
N PRO A 160 11.31 13.31 -13.32
CA PRO A 160 10.99 12.03 -13.94
C PRO A 160 10.45 11.01 -12.92
N GLY A 161 9.34 10.35 -13.23
CA GLY A 161 8.69 9.41 -12.32
C GLY A 161 8.06 10.07 -11.08
N ALA A 162 7.89 11.40 -11.06
CA ALA A 162 7.10 12.07 -10.04
C ALA A 162 5.66 11.55 -10.06
N ASP A 163 5.14 11.29 -8.87
CA ASP A 163 3.82 10.72 -8.67
C ASP A 163 3.22 11.34 -7.42
N HIS A 164 1.90 11.51 -7.44
CA HIS A 164 1.13 12.16 -6.37
C HIS A 164 1.76 13.50 -5.93
N ASP A 165 2.33 14.25 -6.88
CA ASP A 165 3.12 15.43 -6.57
C ASP A 165 2.27 16.64 -6.16
N GLN A 166 2.70 17.37 -5.12
CA GLN A 166 1.97 18.52 -4.58
C GLN A 166 2.88 19.74 -4.42
N GLY A 167 2.36 20.91 -4.80
CA GLY A 167 3.05 22.18 -4.69
C GLY A 167 2.87 22.84 -3.33
N TRP A 168 3.95 23.40 -2.78
CA TRP A 168 3.99 24.03 -1.47
C TRP A 168 4.75 25.35 -1.49
N TYR A 169 4.31 26.29 -0.66
CA TYR A 169 4.97 27.56 -0.41
C TYR A 169 5.44 27.62 1.05
N ASP A 170 6.71 27.98 1.24
CA ASP A 170 7.28 28.27 2.55
C ASP A 170 7.15 29.78 2.85
N PRO A 171 6.29 30.20 3.77
CA PRO A 171 6.16 31.61 4.12
C PRO A 171 7.42 32.19 4.77
N ALA A 172 8.24 31.37 5.44
CA ALA A 172 9.43 31.85 6.14
C ALA A 172 10.56 32.19 5.18
N THR A 173 10.82 31.33 4.20
CA THR A 173 11.91 31.54 3.22
C THR A 173 11.44 32.13 1.89
N ARG A 174 10.11 32.24 1.70
CA ARG A 174 9.44 32.59 0.43
C ARG A 174 9.80 31.65 -0.73
N ALA A 175 10.20 30.43 -0.40
CA ALA A 175 10.58 29.40 -1.37
C ALA A 175 9.38 28.53 -1.74
N PHE A 176 9.52 27.81 -2.85
CA PHE A 176 8.56 26.80 -3.29
C PHE A 176 9.19 25.41 -3.15
N VAL A 177 8.36 24.45 -2.75
CA VAL A 177 8.72 23.04 -2.60
C VAL A 177 7.70 22.22 -3.38
N LEU A 178 8.18 21.18 -4.04
CA LEU A 178 7.36 20.10 -4.57
C LEU A 178 7.52 18.91 -3.63
N THR A 179 6.43 18.34 -3.14
CA THR A 179 6.47 16.99 -2.59
C THR A 179 6.17 16.00 -3.69
N GLU A 180 6.80 14.84 -3.64
CA GLU A 180 6.54 13.73 -4.55
C GLU A 180 6.33 12.50 -3.68
N GLU A 181 5.25 11.76 -3.94
CA GLU A 181 4.81 10.66 -3.08
C GLU A 181 4.64 9.35 -3.86
N PRO A 182 5.70 8.87 -4.54
CA PRO A 182 5.58 7.70 -5.40
C PRO A 182 5.48 6.40 -4.62
N TYR A 183 4.89 5.38 -5.25
CA TYR A 183 4.99 4.01 -4.76
C TYR A 183 6.46 3.54 -4.68
N PRO A 184 6.79 2.65 -3.72
CA PRO A 184 8.15 2.14 -3.54
C PRO A 184 8.75 1.60 -4.84
N GLY A 185 10.04 1.86 -5.07
CA GLY A 185 10.75 1.41 -6.27
C GLY A 185 10.73 2.42 -7.43
N ARG A 186 9.69 3.26 -7.54
CA ARG A 186 9.53 4.19 -8.67
C ARG A 186 10.57 5.31 -8.67
N HIS A 187 11.04 5.78 -7.52
CA HIS A 187 12.12 6.76 -7.47
C HIS A 187 13.47 6.11 -7.88
N GLN A 188 13.67 4.82 -7.61
CA GLN A 188 14.88 4.07 -7.97
C GLN A 188 14.93 3.76 -9.47
N SER A 189 13.80 3.36 -10.07
CA SER A 189 13.75 3.06 -11.51
C SER A 189 14.10 4.26 -12.40
N HIS A 190 13.85 5.49 -11.92
CA HIS A 190 14.19 6.74 -12.62
C HIS A 190 15.45 7.44 -12.09
N ALA A 191 16.32 6.76 -11.33
CA ALA A 191 17.42 7.41 -10.62
C ALA A 191 18.39 8.18 -11.54
N GLU A 192 18.77 7.61 -12.69
CA GLU A 192 19.69 8.26 -13.63
C GLU A 192 19.04 9.46 -14.34
N GLU A 193 17.81 9.32 -14.82
CA GLU A 193 17.04 10.43 -15.41
C GLU A 193 16.87 11.58 -14.42
N ARG A 194 16.61 11.27 -13.15
CA ARG A 194 16.51 12.25 -12.07
C ARG A 194 17.82 12.97 -11.80
N LYS A 195 18.97 12.29 -11.84
CA LYS A 195 20.29 12.95 -11.70
C LYS A 195 20.51 13.96 -12.83
N VAL A 196 20.21 13.58 -14.08
CA VAL A 196 20.32 14.47 -15.24
C VAL A 196 19.35 15.65 -15.12
N TRP A 197 18.09 15.38 -14.76
CA TRP A 197 17.07 16.40 -14.57
C TRP A 197 17.45 17.40 -13.47
N ALA A 198 17.94 16.91 -12.32
CA ALA A 198 18.35 17.73 -11.19
C ALA A 198 19.51 18.67 -11.55
N ALA A 199 20.51 18.17 -12.29
CA ALA A 199 21.61 18.97 -12.79
C ALA A 199 21.14 20.03 -13.81
N LYS A 200 20.31 19.64 -14.78
CA LYS A 200 19.76 20.51 -15.82
C LYS A 200 18.96 21.67 -15.24
N HIS A 201 18.07 21.37 -14.30
CA HIS A 201 17.17 22.37 -13.73
C HIS A 201 17.76 23.12 -12.54
N ARG A 202 18.86 22.59 -11.97
CA ARG A 202 19.46 23.02 -10.70
C ARG A 202 18.46 22.86 -9.55
N TRP A 203 18.00 21.64 -9.34
CA TRP A 203 17.08 21.26 -8.28
C TRP A 203 17.72 20.18 -7.41
N ARG A 204 17.25 20.08 -6.17
CA ARG A 204 17.68 19.06 -5.21
C ARG A 204 16.46 18.38 -4.62
N THR A 205 16.60 17.08 -4.41
CA THR A 205 15.59 16.22 -3.78
C THR A 205 16.15 15.62 -2.49
N VAL A 206 15.32 15.53 -1.44
CA VAL A 206 15.63 14.89 -0.16
C VAL A 206 14.49 13.98 0.24
N ARG A 207 14.78 12.73 0.61
CA ARG A 207 13.78 11.79 1.12
C ARG A 207 13.44 12.09 2.59
N SER A 208 12.15 11.99 2.92
CA SER A 208 11.66 11.89 4.30
C SER A 208 11.36 10.43 4.65
N HIS A 209 11.63 10.04 5.90
CA HIS A 209 11.35 8.69 6.41
C HIS A 209 10.12 8.64 7.33
N TRP A 210 9.29 9.69 7.31
CA TRP A 210 8.05 9.75 8.09
C TRP A 210 6.94 8.84 7.55
N GLY A 211 6.96 8.57 6.24
CA GLY A 211 5.81 8.09 5.47
C GLY A 211 5.41 9.17 4.47
N SER A 212 4.14 9.20 4.06
CA SER A 212 3.60 10.14 3.08
C SER A 212 2.24 10.71 3.53
N MET A 213 1.79 11.78 2.89
CA MET A 213 0.45 12.32 3.03
C MET A 213 -0.58 11.47 2.26
N TYR A 214 -0.21 11.01 1.05
CA TYR A 214 -1.05 10.16 0.21
C TYR A 214 -1.50 8.88 0.93
N GLY A 215 -0.58 8.20 1.62
CA GLY A 215 -0.82 6.92 2.30
C GLY A 215 -0.40 5.71 1.48
N HIS A 216 -1.02 4.55 1.72
CA HIS A 216 -0.83 3.31 0.93
C HIS A 216 0.64 2.86 0.78
N GLY A 217 1.49 3.14 1.78
CA GLY A 217 2.90 2.75 1.75
C GLY A 217 3.77 3.54 0.78
N THR A 218 3.27 4.64 0.20
CA THR A 218 4.06 5.52 -0.68
C THR A 218 5.22 6.19 0.08
N GLU A 219 6.27 6.52 -0.65
CA GLU A 219 7.43 7.26 -0.14
C GLU A 219 7.15 8.77 -0.08
N LEU A 220 8.02 9.58 0.53
CA LEU A 220 7.90 11.04 0.49
C LEU A 220 9.25 11.68 0.18
N TYR A 221 9.27 12.48 -0.88
CA TYR A 221 10.42 13.26 -1.30
C TYR A 221 10.08 14.74 -1.30
N LEU A 222 11.03 15.56 -0.84
CA LEU A 222 10.98 17.01 -0.85
C LEU A 222 11.94 17.53 -1.93
N THR A 223 11.41 18.26 -2.91
CA THR A 223 12.17 18.70 -4.08
C THR A 223 12.05 20.21 -4.24
N ALA A 224 13.17 20.92 -4.39
CA ALA A 224 13.19 22.37 -4.58
C ALA A 224 14.42 22.85 -5.35
N LYS A 225 14.37 24.09 -5.85
CA LYS A 225 15.49 24.75 -6.54
C LYS A 225 16.75 24.85 -5.66
N ALA A 226 17.91 24.62 -6.26
CA ALA A 226 19.24 24.67 -5.64
C ALA A 226 20.25 25.50 -6.49
N PRO A 227 21.12 26.32 -5.88
CA PRO A 227 21.05 26.74 -4.49
C PRO A 227 19.76 27.53 -4.24
N GLY A 228 19.15 27.30 -3.08
CA GLY A 228 17.86 27.88 -2.70
C GLY A 228 17.84 28.24 -1.22
N ARG A 229 16.87 29.06 -0.82
CA ARG A 229 16.76 29.55 0.57
C ARG A 229 16.22 28.50 1.55
N ILE A 230 15.64 27.42 1.06
CA ILE A 230 14.96 26.43 1.88
C ILE A 230 15.85 25.25 2.28
N ASN A 231 15.82 24.91 3.57
CA ASN A 231 16.57 23.79 4.13
C ASN A 231 15.76 22.48 4.06
N LEU A 232 15.77 21.81 2.90
CA LEU A 232 15.07 20.53 2.69
C LEU A 232 15.48 19.43 3.70
N ALA A 233 16.77 19.34 4.04
CA ALA A 233 17.24 18.37 5.04
C ALA A 233 16.73 18.69 6.45
N GLY A 234 16.56 19.97 6.78
CA GLY A 234 15.90 20.41 8.01
C GLY A 234 14.43 20.01 8.05
N LEU A 235 13.70 20.19 6.94
CA LEU A 235 12.30 19.77 6.83
C LEU A 235 12.15 18.24 6.96
N ALA A 236 12.98 17.47 6.25
CA ALA A 236 12.95 16.01 6.34
C ALA A 236 13.21 15.51 7.78
N ARG A 237 14.11 16.15 8.53
CA ARG A 237 14.34 15.83 9.95
C ARG A 237 13.14 16.15 10.83
N LYS A 238 12.44 17.28 10.60
CA LYS A 238 11.22 17.61 11.34
C LYS A 238 10.12 16.58 11.09
N LEU A 239 9.96 16.15 9.83
CA LEU A 239 8.99 15.13 9.46
C LEU A 239 9.32 13.78 10.10
N ALA A 240 10.59 13.34 10.06
CA ALA A 240 11.02 12.09 10.67
C ALA A 240 10.82 12.04 12.21
N ALA A 241 10.60 13.19 12.85
CA ALA A 241 10.32 13.29 14.29
C ALA A 241 8.81 13.35 14.62
N LEU A 242 7.93 13.38 13.61
CA LEU A 242 6.50 13.32 13.82
C LEU A 242 6.07 11.93 14.32
N PRO A 243 4.91 11.83 15.01
CA PRO A 243 4.22 10.56 15.22
C PRO A 243 3.96 9.84 13.89
N GLU A 244 3.65 8.54 13.95
CA GLU A 244 3.27 7.79 12.74
C GLU A 244 2.12 8.49 12.00
N PRO A 245 2.14 8.51 10.65
CA PRO A 245 1.06 9.10 9.87
C PRO A 245 -0.28 8.46 10.23
N PHE A 246 -1.33 9.26 10.34
CA PHE A 246 -2.67 8.73 10.62
C PHE A 246 -3.10 7.69 9.59
N SER A 247 -3.80 6.65 10.02
CA SER A 247 -4.22 5.53 9.18
C SER A 247 -5.69 5.17 9.39
N GLU A 248 -6.30 4.67 8.32
CA GLU A 248 -7.65 4.13 8.22
C GLU A 248 -7.85 2.83 9.03
N PHE A 249 -6.77 2.15 9.44
CA PHE A 249 -6.86 0.96 10.29
C PHE A 249 -7.37 1.29 11.69
N GLY A 250 -8.15 0.37 12.27
CA GLY A 250 -8.72 0.52 13.61
C GLY A 250 -9.74 1.65 13.69
N TRP A 251 -10.57 1.79 12.66
CA TRP A 251 -11.61 2.82 12.62
C TRP A 251 -12.65 2.58 13.74
N PRO A 252 -13.05 3.61 14.50
CA PRO A 252 -14.05 3.44 15.56
C PRO A 252 -15.38 2.88 15.02
N GLY A 253 -15.91 1.85 15.68
CA GLY A 253 -17.16 1.21 15.28
C GLY A 253 -17.01 0.12 14.22
N ASP A 254 -15.81 -0.11 13.69
CA ASP A 254 -15.52 -1.41 13.09
C ASP A 254 -15.41 -2.41 14.24
N GLU A 255 -16.19 -3.49 14.19
CA GLU A 255 -15.81 -4.67 14.96
C GLU A 255 -14.36 -4.99 14.59
N PRO A 256 -13.45 -5.16 15.55
CA PRO A 256 -12.12 -5.61 15.21
C PRO A 256 -12.31 -6.89 14.40
N LYS A 257 -11.92 -6.89 13.12
CA LYS A 257 -11.68 -8.15 12.40
C LYS A 257 -10.94 -9.01 13.41
N PRO A 258 -11.49 -10.17 13.83
CA PRO A 258 -10.89 -10.95 14.89
C PRO A 258 -9.42 -11.04 14.53
N SER A 259 -8.56 -10.52 15.43
CA SER A 259 -7.13 -10.59 15.22
C SER A 259 -6.87 -12.01 14.80
N SER A 260 -6.32 -12.23 13.60
CA SER A 260 -6.01 -13.58 13.16
C SER A 260 -5.41 -14.29 14.36
N PRO A 261 -6.00 -15.41 14.82
CA PRO A 261 -5.65 -16.00 16.11
C PRO A 261 -4.13 -16.06 16.14
N PRO A 262 -3.49 -15.65 17.26
CA PRO A 262 -2.04 -15.53 17.33
C PRO A 262 -1.45 -16.79 16.73
N VAL A 263 -0.86 -16.66 15.54
CA VAL A 263 -0.40 -17.84 14.80
C VAL A 263 0.66 -18.44 15.69
N GLU A 264 0.32 -19.57 16.30
CA GLU A 264 1.26 -20.32 17.10
C GLU A 264 2.33 -20.78 16.11
N ARG A 265 3.48 -20.09 16.14
CA ARG A 265 4.63 -20.47 15.33
C ARG A 265 5.24 -21.69 16.02
N ILE A 266 4.63 -22.83 15.81
CA ILE A 266 5.16 -24.12 16.24
C ILE A 266 6.48 -24.30 15.52
N LYS A 267 7.55 -24.54 16.28
CA LYS A 267 8.85 -24.86 15.69
C LYS A 267 8.70 -26.22 15.02
N MET A 268 8.72 -26.23 13.68
CA MET A 268 8.68 -27.46 12.89
C MET A 268 9.81 -28.39 13.37
N SER A 269 9.45 -29.60 13.79
CA SER A 269 10.42 -30.61 14.17
C SER A 269 11.26 -31.00 12.94
N PRO A 270 12.54 -31.39 13.11
CA PRO A 270 13.36 -31.90 12.01
C PRO A 270 12.68 -33.04 11.23
N GLU A 271 11.94 -33.91 11.92
CA GLU A 271 11.22 -35.05 11.35
C GLU A 271 10.09 -34.59 10.43
N LEU A 272 9.20 -33.71 10.91
CA LEU A 272 8.15 -33.08 10.09
C LEU A 272 8.73 -32.29 8.91
N SER A 273 9.84 -31.56 9.10
CA SER A 273 10.49 -30.84 8.01
C SER A 273 11.02 -31.80 6.94
N ALA A 274 11.60 -32.94 7.34
CA ALA A 274 12.06 -33.95 6.41
C ALA A 274 10.89 -34.63 5.68
N ALA A 275 9.79 -34.93 6.39
CA ALA A 275 8.59 -35.51 5.80
C ALA A 275 7.94 -34.56 4.78
N LEU A 276 7.83 -33.26 5.10
CA LEU A 276 7.30 -32.25 4.17
C LEU A 276 8.22 -32.05 2.95
N ASN A 277 9.54 -32.08 3.13
CA ASN A 277 10.46 -32.03 2.00
C ASN A 277 10.33 -33.27 1.12
N HIS A 278 10.22 -34.46 1.72
CA HIS A 278 10.02 -35.69 0.99
C HIS A 278 8.69 -35.68 0.21
N GLN A 279 7.60 -35.24 0.84
CA GLN A 279 6.32 -35.08 0.17
C GLN A 279 6.41 -34.08 -0.99
N ARG A 280 7.06 -32.94 -0.78
CA ARG A 280 7.29 -31.96 -1.85
C ARG A 280 8.07 -32.56 -3.02
N ASP A 281 9.09 -33.38 -2.75
CA ASP A 281 9.88 -34.01 -3.81
C ASP A 281 9.05 -35.07 -4.57
N ILE A 282 8.14 -35.78 -3.89
CA ILE A 282 7.14 -36.64 -4.53
C ILE A 282 6.19 -35.81 -5.41
N ASP A 283 5.66 -34.70 -4.90
CA ASP A 283 4.73 -33.84 -5.63
C ASP A 283 5.38 -33.26 -6.89
N ILE A 284 6.64 -32.82 -6.80
CA ILE A 284 7.43 -32.36 -7.95
C ILE A 284 7.63 -33.49 -8.96
N ALA A 285 7.98 -34.70 -8.50
CA ALA A 285 8.16 -35.85 -9.39
C ALA A 285 6.86 -36.27 -10.09
N ALA A 286 5.72 -36.12 -9.41
CA ALA A 286 4.39 -36.43 -9.94
C ALA A 286 3.87 -35.37 -10.93
N ALA A 287 4.22 -34.10 -10.74
CA ALA A 287 3.77 -32.98 -11.58
C ALA A 287 4.29 -33.04 -13.02
N GLY A 288 5.39 -33.77 -13.25
CA GLY A 288 5.94 -34.02 -14.59
C GLY A 288 7.33 -33.41 -14.81
N PRO A 289 7.88 -33.57 -16.02
CA PRO A 289 9.23 -33.10 -16.32
C PRO A 289 9.31 -31.58 -16.23
N GLN A 290 10.31 -31.08 -15.50
CA GLN A 290 10.62 -29.66 -15.43
C GLN A 290 11.33 -29.22 -16.72
N ALA A 291 10.98 -28.04 -17.22
CA ALA A 291 11.56 -27.39 -18.38
C ALA A 291 11.74 -25.89 -18.10
N PRO A 292 12.63 -25.49 -17.17
CA PRO A 292 12.83 -24.09 -16.77
C PRO A 292 13.27 -23.19 -17.93
N GLU A 293 13.81 -23.75 -19.01
CA GLU A 293 14.10 -23.04 -20.26
C GLU A 293 12.85 -22.51 -20.98
N LEU A 294 11.66 -23.03 -20.63
CA LEU A 294 10.39 -22.56 -21.16
C LEU A 294 9.84 -21.34 -20.38
N SER A 295 10.29 -21.14 -19.14
CA SER A 295 9.97 -19.98 -18.29
C SER A 295 10.72 -18.71 -18.75
N GLY A 296 10.20 -17.55 -18.36
CA GLY A 296 10.71 -16.23 -18.71
C GLY A 296 9.93 -15.56 -19.84
N MET A 297 10.54 -14.54 -20.44
CA MET A 297 9.88 -13.70 -21.44
C MET A 297 9.59 -14.45 -22.75
N TYR A 298 8.32 -14.59 -23.08
CA TYR A 298 7.82 -15.12 -24.34
C TYR A 298 6.89 -14.12 -25.02
N ARG A 299 7.24 -13.68 -26.24
CA ARG A 299 6.51 -12.65 -27.01
C ARG A 299 6.11 -11.43 -26.17
N GLY A 300 6.99 -11.01 -25.25
CA GLY A 300 6.80 -9.84 -24.39
C GLY A 300 6.06 -10.10 -23.08
N VAL A 301 5.52 -11.30 -22.86
CA VAL A 301 4.83 -11.71 -21.62
C VAL A 301 5.77 -12.59 -20.80
N ASP A 302 5.92 -12.31 -19.51
CA ASP A 302 6.74 -13.13 -18.61
C ASP A 302 5.96 -14.36 -18.14
N LEU A 303 6.44 -15.56 -18.47
CA LEU A 303 5.77 -16.83 -18.16
C LEU A 303 6.51 -17.58 -17.06
N SER A 304 5.78 -18.10 -16.09
CA SER A 304 6.37 -18.99 -15.09
C SER A 304 5.33 -19.94 -14.52
N SER A 305 5.78 -21.09 -14.01
CA SER A 305 4.95 -21.97 -13.19
C SER A 305 5.65 -22.31 -11.89
N ARG A 306 4.88 -22.69 -10.86
CA ARG A 306 5.41 -22.94 -9.50
C ARG A 306 6.57 -23.94 -9.47
N TRP A 307 6.56 -24.92 -10.36
CA TRP A 307 7.57 -25.98 -10.43
C TRP A 307 8.28 -26.07 -11.78
N ASP A 308 8.12 -25.06 -12.64
CA ASP A 308 8.66 -25.04 -14.02
C ASP A 308 8.28 -26.27 -14.85
N ILE A 309 7.05 -26.78 -14.72
CA ILE A 309 6.61 -27.98 -15.40
C ILE A 309 6.45 -27.70 -16.91
N GLY A 310 7.10 -28.53 -17.74
CA GLY A 310 7.24 -28.23 -19.16
C GLY A 310 5.93 -28.21 -19.95
N HIS A 311 4.98 -29.10 -19.64
CA HIS A 311 3.69 -29.11 -20.35
C HIS A 311 2.83 -27.88 -20.01
N GLU A 312 2.90 -27.37 -18.77
CA GLU A 312 2.20 -26.16 -18.36
C GLU A 312 2.80 -24.92 -19.02
N LEU A 313 4.13 -24.80 -19.01
CA LEU A 313 4.82 -23.68 -19.66
C LEU A 313 4.58 -23.69 -21.18
N THR A 314 4.47 -24.87 -21.78
CA THR A 314 4.05 -25.01 -23.18
C THR A 314 2.63 -24.49 -23.38
N GLN A 315 1.69 -24.88 -22.53
CA GLN A 315 0.31 -24.39 -22.58
C GLN A 315 0.22 -22.87 -22.36
N LEU A 316 1.02 -22.29 -21.44
CA LEU A 316 1.08 -20.84 -21.26
C LEU A 316 1.58 -20.12 -22.52
N ARG A 317 2.54 -20.70 -23.26
CA ARG A 317 2.99 -20.15 -24.54
C ARG A 317 1.89 -20.22 -25.60
N GLU A 318 1.16 -21.32 -25.66
CA GLU A 318 0.00 -21.46 -26.55
C GLU A 318 -1.10 -20.43 -26.23
N VAL A 319 -1.34 -20.14 -24.95
CA VAL A 319 -2.25 -19.06 -24.52
C VAL A 319 -1.75 -17.71 -25.04
N VAL A 320 -0.47 -17.40 -24.89
CA VAL A 320 0.11 -16.16 -25.41
C VAL A 320 0.02 -16.09 -26.94
N ASP A 321 0.15 -17.22 -27.64
CA ASP A 321 0.07 -17.27 -29.09
C ASP A 321 -1.34 -17.13 -29.64
N ALA A 322 -2.35 -17.64 -28.92
CA ALA A 322 -3.76 -17.46 -29.26
C ALA A 322 -4.31 -16.08 -28.88
N MET A 323 -3.67 -15.38 -27.94
CA MET A 323 -4.12 -14.09 -27.46
C MET A 323 -4.04 -13.02 -28.56
N PRO A 324 -5.13 -12.26 -28.83
CA PRO A 324 -5.09 -11.17 -29.78
C PRO A 324 -3.98 -10.16 -29.43
N ASP A 325 -3.28 -9.61 -30.44
CA ASP A 325 -2.13 -8.72 -30.20
C ASP A 325 -2.47 -7.54 -29.29
N TYR A 326 -3.66 -6.96 -29.45
CA TYR A 326 -4.12 -5.86 -28.61
C TYR A 326 -4.33 -6.29 -27.14
N VAL A 327 -4.60 -7.56 -26.85
CA VAL A 327 -4.68 -8.08 -25.47
C VAL A 327 -3.28 -8.45 -24.98
N ARG A 328 -2.50 -9.21 -25.77
CA ARG A 328 -1.14 -9.67 -25.45
C ARG A 328 -0.19 -8.53 -25.09
N GLU A 329 -0.20 -7.45 -25.87
CA GLU A 329 0.62 -6.26 -25.63
C GLU A 329 0.27 -5.53 -24.32
N ARG A 330 -0.80 -5.94 -23.63
CA ARG A 330 -1.21 -5.41 -22.33
C ARG A 330 -0.92 -6.37 -21.19
N ILE A 331 -0.66 -7.66 -21.43
CA ILE A 331 -0.34 -8.64 -20.37
C ILE A 331 1.16 -8.63 -20.00
N ALA A 332 1.48 -8.30 -18.76
CA ALA A 332 2.83 -8.29 -18.21
C ALA A 332 3.36 -9.70 -17.94
N SER A 333 2.58 -10.54 -17.25
CA SER A 333 2.99 -11.89 -16.88
C SER A 333 1.81 -12.84 -16.77
N ILE A 334 2.09 -14.12 -16.91
CA ILE A 334 1.16 -15.21 -16.59
C ILE A 334 1.90 -16.21 -15.71
N TRP A 335 1.33 -16.51 -14.55
CA TRP A 335 1.86 -17.48 -13.61
C TRP A 335 0.89 -18.64 -13.41
N CYS A 336 1.39 -19.87 -13.47
CA CYS A 336 0.61 -21.08 -13.21
C CYS A 336 0.97 -21.70 -11.84
N ASN A 337 -0.03 -21.95 -11.01
CA ASN A 337 0.08 -22.72 -9.79
C ASN A 337 -0.31 -24.18 -10.03
N SER A 338 0.66 -24.94 -10.51
CA SER A 338 0.56 -26.38 -10.78
C SER A 338 0.11 -27.24 -9.58
N ASN A 339 0.47 -26.82 -8.36
CA ASN A 339 0.05 -27.49 -7.14
C ASN A 339 -1.45 -27.35 -6.81
N ALA A 340 -2.13 -26.41 -7.46
CA ALA A 340 -3.56 -26.15 -7.26
C ALA A 340 -4.42 -26.62 -8.45
N GLY A 341 -3.88 -27.46 -9.34
CA GLY A 341 -4.65 -28.05 -10.44
C GLY A 341 -5.03 -27.02 -11.51
N SER A 342 -4.04 -26.32 -12.06
CA SER A 342 -4.22 -25.33 -13.14
C SER A 342 -4.91 -24.04 -12.68
N ASP A 343 -4.40 -23.42 -11.61
CA ASP A 343 -4.75 -22.05 -11.23
C ASP A 343 -3.81 -21.04 -11.93
N TYR A 344 -4.37 -19.99 -12.50
CA TYR A 344 -3.63 -19.01 -13.31
C TYR A 344 -3.77 -17.60 -12.77
N TRP A 345 -2.65 -16.88 -12.70
CA TRP A 345 -2.60 -15.45 -12.40
C TRP A 345 -2.03 -14.68 -13.58
N VAL A 346 -2.86 -13.80 -14.14
CA VAL A 346 -2.55 -12.95 -15.28
C VAL A 346 -2.41 -11.52 -14.80
N GLN A 347 -1.19 -10.98 -14.89
CA GLN A 347 -0.91 -9.59 -14.55
C GLN A 347 -1.02 -8.74 -15.81
N VAL A 348 -1.91 -7.75 -15.81
CA VAL A 348 -1.96 -6.70 -16.82
C VAL A 348 -0.92 -5.64 -16.48
N ARG A 349 -0.29 -5.08 -17.51
CA ARG A 349 0.68 -3.98 -17.40
C ARG A 349 -0.01 -2.74 -16.79
N PRO A 350 0.73 -1.92 -16.00
CA PRO A 350 0.16 -0.71 -15.42
C PRO A 350 -0.47 0.22 -16.45
N ASN A 351 -1.70 0.68 -16.18
CA ASN A 351 -2.49 1.56 -17.05
C ASN A 351 -2.77 0.99 -18.45
N LYS A 352 -2.77 -0.33 -18.59
CA LYS A 352 -3.14 -1.02 -19.84
C LYS A 352 -4.46 -1.78 -19.76
N TRP A 353 -5.13 -1.72 -18.61
CA TRP A 353 -6.49 -2.22 -18.47
C TRP A 353 -7.47 -1.49 -19.40
N PHE A 354 -8.36 -2.25 -20.04
CA PHE A 354 -9.53 -1.73 -20.75
C PHE A 354 -10.73 -2.60 -20.43
N GLY A 355 -11.94 -2.04 -20.49
CA GLY A 355 -13.15 -2.79 -20.20
C GLY A 355 -13.30 -3.98 -21.15
N GLY A 356 -13.41 -5.19 -20.59
CA GLY A 356 -13.52 -6.45 -21.32
C GLY A 356 -12.21 -7.23 -21.50
N ILE A 357 -11.05 -6.69 -21.09
CA ILE A 357 -9.77 -7.41 -21.20
C ILE A 357 -9.76 -8.73 -20.43
N ASP A 358 -10.43 -8.75 -19.28
CA ASP A 358 -10.65 -9.90 -18.42
C ASP A 358 -11.40 -11.03 -19.14
N TYR A 359 -12.48 -10.70 -19.85
CA TYR A 359 -13.24 -11.65 -20.67
C TYR A 359 -12.45 -12.13 -21.89
N GLU A 360 -11.73 -11.24 -22.58
CA GLU A 360 -10.86 -11.62 -23.71
C GLU A 360 -9.73 -12.59 -23.29
N VAL A 361 -9.13 -12.34 -22.11
CA VAL A 361 -8.14 -13.24 -21.51
C VAL A 361 -8.81 -14.57 -21.17
N ARG A 362 -9.95 -14.56 -20.46
CA ARG A 362 -10.71 -15.77 -20.12
C ARG A 362 -11.05 -16.60 -21.36
N ASP A 363 -11.57 -15.97 -22.41
CA ASP A 363 -11.96 -16.66 -23.64
C ASP A 363 -10.75 -17.28 -24.36
N THR A 364 -9.60 -16.60 -24.31
CA THR A 364 -8.33 -17.15 -24.81
C THR A 364 -7.94 -18.40 -24.01
N PHE A 365 -7.97 -18.34 -22.68
CA PHE A 365 -7.71 -19.48 -21.81
C PHE A 365 -8.70 -20.62 -22.08
N ARG A 366 -9.99 -20.32 -22.29
CA ARG A 366 -11.05 -21.29 -22.59
C ARG A 366 -10.80 -22.02 -23.90
N ALA A 367 -10.33 -21.30 -24.91
CA ALA A 367 -10.04 -21.87 -26.21
C ALA A 367 -8.83 -22.84 -26.12
N VAL A 368 -7.75 -22.42 -25.46
CA VAL A 368 -6.47 -23.11 -25.47
C VAL A 368 -6.37 -24.23 -24.44
N THR A 369 -6.80 -23.98 -23.20
CA THR A 369 -6.62 -24.95 -22.09
C THR A 369 -7.73 -26.00 -22.08
N SER A 370 -7.54 -27.11 -21.36
CA SER A 370 -8.61 -28.09 -21.08
C SER A 370 -9.55 -27.63 -19.95
N GLY A 371 -9.14 -26.59 -19.21
CA GLY A 371 -9.87 -26.00 -18.11
C GLY A 371 -8.93 -25.48 -17.01
N TRP A 372 -9.51 -24.84 -16.00
CA TRP A 372 -8.81 -24.31 -14.84
C TRP A 372 -9.69 -24.38 -13.59
N ASN A 373 -9.04 -24.36 -12.42
CA ASN A 373 -9.70 -24.22 -11.13
C ASN A 373 -9.90 -22.75 -10.74
N GLY A 374 -9.06 -21.86 -11.25
CA GLY A 374 -9.14 -20.43 -11.01
C GLY A 374 -8.34 -19.64 -12.03
N LEU A 375 -8.90 -18.53 -12.47
CA LEU A 375 -8.22 -17.58 -13.35
C LEU A 375 -8.39 -16.18 -12.77
N LEU A 376 -7.29 -15.61 -12.30
CA LEU A 376 -7.21 -14.24 -11.79
C LEU A 376 -6.59 -13.34 -12.85
N ILE A 377 -7.26 -12.25 -13.20
CA ILE A 377 -6.72 -11.19 -14.05
C ILE A 377 -6.70 -9.92 -13.22
N GLN A 378 -5.53 -9.29 -13.10
CA GLN A 378 -5.38 -8.12 -12.24
C GLN A 378 -4.43 -7.08 -12.81
N ASP A 379 -4.67 -5.81 -12.46
CA ASP A 379 -3.66 -4.76 -12.46
C ASP A 379 -3.56 -4.10 -11.08
N ASP A 380 -2.94 -2.92 -10.98
CA ASP A 380 -2.81 -2.21 -9.69
C ASP A 380 -4.16 -1.71 -9.11
N TYR A 381 -5.23 -1.71 -9.91
CA TYR A 381 -6.51 -1.08 -9.59
C TYR A 381 -7.73 -1.98 -9.84
N HIS A 382 -7.59 -3.00 -10.67
CA HIS A 382 -8.66 -3.91 -11.08
C HIS A 382 -8.28 -5.34 -10.77
N GLU A 383 -9.27 -6.11 -10.37
CA GLU A 383 -9.16 -7.53 -10.11
C GLU A 383 -10.42 -8.20 -10.62
N GLN A 384 -10.26 -9.23 -11.46
CA GLN A 384 -11.34 -10.10 -11.87
C GLN A 384 -10.91 -11.54 -11.64
N GLN A 385 -11.69 -12.26 -10.83
CA GLN A 385 -11.50 -13.67 -10.57
C GLN A 385 -12.60 -14.47 -11.27
N PHE A 386 -12.21 -15.48 -12.03
CA PHE A 386 -13.11 -16.49 -12.56
C PHE A 386 -12.94 -17.78 -11.75
N GLY A 387 -14.07 -18.40 -11.45
CA GLY A 387 -14.12 -19.71 -10.80
C GLY A 387 -13.69 -20.83 -11.75
N PRO A 388 -13.86 -22.10 -11.31
CA PRO A 388 -13.51 -23.25 -12.12
C PRO A 388 -14.28 -23.30 -13.43
N GLU A 389 -13.59 -23.56 -14.54
CA GLU A 389 -14.19 -23.79 -15.85
C GLU A 389 -13.44 -24.93 -16.54
N TRP A 390 -14.06 -26.11 -16.60
CA TRP A 390 -13.53 -27.29 -17.28
C TRP A 390 -14.40 -27.65 -18.48
N LYS A 391 -13.79 -28.07 -19.60
CA LYS A 391 -14.51 -28.32 -20.87
C LYS A 391 -15.61 -29.40 -20.78
N ASP A 392 -15.52 -30.29 -19.79
CA ASP A 392 -16.45 -31.40 -19.57
C ASP A 392 -17.37 -31.21 -18.36
N ASP A 393 -17.21 -30.13 -17.58
CA ASP A 393 -18.02 -29.87 -16.39
C ASP A 393 -19.16 -28.89 -16.70
N ASN A 394 -20.39 -29.38 -16.63
CA ASN A 394 -21.60 -28.57 -16.79
C ASN A 394 -21.93 -27.90 -15.43
N TYR A 395 -21.17 -26.88 -15.03
CA TYR A 395 -21.57 -25.99 -13.92
C TYR A 395 -22.65 -25.04 -14.44
N ASP A 396 -23.88 -25.53 -14.58
CA ASP A 396 -25.05 -24.66 -14.66
C ASP A 396 -25.16 -23.95 -13.30
N TYR A 397 -24.68 -22.71 -13.23
CA TYR A 397 -25.07 -21.78 -12.17
C TYR A 397 -26.55 -21.44 -12.41
N GLU A 398 -27.45 -22.29 -11.94
CA GLU A 398 -28.83 -21.89 -11.70
C GLU A 398 -28.79 -20.67 -10.77
N SER A 399 -29.49 -19.62 -11.19
CA SER A 399 -29.65 -18.38 -10.45
C SER A 399 -30.42 -18.63 -9.16
N GLU A 400 -29.74 -18.97 -8.08
CA GLU A 400 -30.29 -18.87 -6.73
C GLU A 400 -30.03 -17.47 -6.18
N ASP A 401 -30.95 -16.53 -6.43
CA ASP A 401 -31.64 -15.82 -5.35
C ASP A 401 -32.84 -15.02 -5.89
N SER A 402 -33.96 -15.70 -6.12
CA SER A 402 -35.29 -15.13 -5.88
C SER A 402 -35.95 -16.01 -4.82
N GLY A 403 -35.51 -15.87 -3.56
CA GLY A 403 -36.12 -16.60 -2.45
C GLY A 403 -37.61 -16.33 -2.34
N GLU A 404 -38.43 -17.36 -2.55
CA GLU A 404 -39.77 -17.40 -1.97
C GLU A 404 -39.67 -17.71 -0.46
N PRO A 405 -40.52 -17.12 0.38
CA PRO A 405 -40.42 -17.29 1.83
C PRO A 405 -40.93 -18.68 2.24
N VAL A 406 -40.11 -19.41 3.01
CA VAL A 406 -40.52 -20.63 3.69
C VAL A 406 -41.16 -20.25 5.04
N GLU A 407 -42.46 -20.51 5.19
CA GLU A 407 -43.14 -20.44 6.49
C GLU A 407 -42.64 -21.55 7.42
N VAL A 408 -42.17 -21.17 8.61
CA VAL A 408 -41.78 -22.11 9.66
C VAL A 408 -42.92 -22.16 10.69
N ASN A 409 -43.50 -23.33 10.89
CA ASN A 409 -44.59 -23.54 11.83
C ASN A 409 -44.06 -23.52 13.28
N VAL A 410 -44.69 -22.73 14.14
CA VAL A 410 -44.18 -22.34 15.47
C VAL A 410 -44.48 -23.41 16.54
N ASP A 411 -45.12 -24.51 16.17
CA ASP A 411 -45.50 -25.59 17.10
C ASP A 411 -44.40 -26.66 17.31
N ASP A 412 -43.24 -26.53 16.66
CA ASP A 412 -42.09 -27.44 16.82
C ASP A 412 -40.97 -26.87 17.74
N LEU A 413 -41.33 -26.01 18.71
CA LEU A 413 -40.43 -25.54 19.78
C LEU A 413 -40.89 -25.96 21.18
#